data_AF-A0A931JYL1-F1
#
_entry.id   AF-A0A931JYL1-F1
#
_cell.length_a   1.000
_cell.length_b   1.000
_cell.length_c   1.000
_cell.angle_alpha   90.00
_cell.angle_beta   90.00
_cell.angle_gamma   90.00
#
_symmetry.space_group_name_H-M   'P 1'
#
loop_
_entity.id
_entity.type
_entity.pdbx_description
1 polymer ?
#
loop_
_entity_poly.entity_id
_entity_poly.type
_entity_poly.pdbx_seq_one_letter_code
_entity_poly.pdbx_strand_id
1 'polypeptide(L)'
;MRTPRPLARASRALLCSFAAILPLVLVPACETTTPAPMEPFKRHRLESLSRALDAARQAQQASRDGISQSFEQTSLDLLPVDAGRQQLEDAYDLARRDLATNQTRVRVARERLTQAERRGTDLFAEWDKEIGYYADSALEAQARAGYNQAKARFDEALQALVKANELTPPLLVELSDRMLYFKHHRDQPDLVEPVRTPQRVEAMARAREAMSAATDAASVAVSRFAEAEAGGN
;
A
#
# COMPACT_ATOMS: atom_id res chain seq x y z
N MET A 1 -84.84 17.93 44.35
CA MET A 1 -84.18 17.19 45.45
C MET A 1 -83.41 16.03 44.81
N ARG A 2 -82.10 16.22 44.58
CA ARG A 2 -80.97 15.62 45.32
C ARG A 2 -80.89 14.08 45.24
N THR A 3 -79.93 13.62 44.44
CA THR A 3 -79.14 12.37 44.55
C THR A 3 -78.54 12.20 45.98
N PRO A 4 -77.93 11.06 46.42
CA PRO A 4 -77.17 10.05 45.64
C PRO A 4 -77.18 8.56 46.12
N ARG A 5 -76.48 7.74 45.31
CA ARG A 5 -75.85 6.39 45.54
C ARG A 5 -75.14 6.25 46.92
N PRO A 6 -74.84 5.03 47.48
CA PRO A 6 -73.88 4.06 46.88
C PRO A 6 -73.85 2.54 47.29
N LEU A 7 -73.12 1.78 46.45
CA LEU A 7 -72.12 0.68 46.68
C LEU A 7 -72.39 -0.56 47.57
N ALA A 8 -72.19 -1.76 46.99
CA ALA A 8 -71.17 -2.78 47.41
C ALA A 8 -71.21 -4.02 46.46
N ARG A 9 -70.09 -4.37 45.79
CA ARG A 9 -69.16 -5.51 46.04
C ARG A 9 -69.80 -6.91 45.93
N ALA A 10 -69.21 -7.95 45.34
CA ALA A 10 -67.98 -8.20 44.59
C ALA A 10 -68.05 -9.66 44.09
N SER A 11 -67.11 -10.02 43.20
CA SER A 11 -66.58 -11.38 43.02
C SER A 11 -67.35 -12.36 42.14
N ARG A 12 -66.81 -12.58 40.94
CA ARG A 12 -66.42 -13.92 40.48
C ARG A 12 -65.34 -13.80 39.42
N ALA A 13 -64.18 -14.36 39.73
CA ALA A 13 -63.02 -14.45 38.86
C ALA A 13 -63.33 -15.34 37.65
N LEU A 14 -63.01 -14.84 36.46
CA LEU A 14 -62.90 -15.64 35.24
C LEU A 14 -61.50 -15.40 34.69
N LEU A 15 -60.64 -16.38 34.96
CA LEU A 15 -59.36 -16.58 34.29
C LEU A 15 -59.63 -16.81 32.80
N CYS A 16 -59.25 -15.84 31.96
CA CYS A 16 -59.07 -16.06 30.52
C CYS A 16 -57.57 -15.94 30.24
N SER A 17 -56.97 -17.09 29.94
CA SER A 17 -55.58 -17.29 29.56
C SER A 17 -55.13 -16.33 28.46
N PHE A 18 -54.23 -15.41 28.81
CA PHE A 18 -53.46 -14.63 27.86
C PHE A 18 -52.31 -15.52 27.35
N ALA A 19 -52.53 -16.21 26.23
CA ALA A 19 -51.45 -16.91 25.52
C ALA A 19 -50.47 -15.85 24.97
N ALA A 20 -49.39 -15.60 25.71
CA ALA A 20 -48.29 -14.77 25.28
C ALA A 20 -47.56 -15.48 24.12
N ILE A 21 -47.88 -15.07 22.90
CA ILE A 21 -47.12 -15.44 21.70
C ILE A 21 -45.78 -14.70 21.79
N LEU A 22 -44.74 -15.41 22.23
CA LEU A 22 -43.36 -14.95 22.22
C LEU A 22 -42.89 -14.85 20.76
N PRO A 23 -42.51 -13.67 20.24
CA PRO A 23 -41.95 -13.57 18.91
C PRO A 23 -40.58 -14.24 18.91
N LEU A 24 -40.48 -15.36 18.19
CA LEU A 24 -39.23 -16.04 17.90
C LEU A 24 -38.40 -15.12 16.99
N VAL A 25 -37.54 -14.31 17.59
CA VAL A 25 -36.55 -13.51 16.87
C VAL A 25 -35.52 -14.49 16.29
N LEU A 26 -35.67 -14.83 15.02
CA LEU A 26 -34.60 -15.44 14.23
C LEU A 26 -33.52 -14.37 14.03
N VAL A 27 -32.54 -14.35 14.92
CA VAL A 27 -31.28 -13.66 14.64
C VAL A 27 -30.59 -14.48 13.54
N PRO A 28 -30.23 -13.90 12.38
CA PRO A 28 -29.33 -14.57 11.47
C PRO A 28 -28.02 -14.77 12.22
N ALA A 29 -27.70 -16.02 12.57
CA ALA A 29 -26.36 -16.38 12.96
C ALA A 29 -25.49 -16.15 11.71
N CYS A 30 -24.88 -14.97 11.59
CA CYS A 30 -23.66 -14.83 10.81
C CYS A 30 -22.69 -15.82 11.44
N GLU A 31 -22.45 -16.95 10.79
CA GLU A 31 -21.36 -17.86 11.16
C GLU A 31 -20.06 -17.05 11.11
N THR A 32 -19.67 -16.51 12.26
CA THR A 32 -18.29 -16.11 12.49
C THR A 32 -17.51 -17.40 12.55
N THR A 33 -17.12 -17.92 11.38
CA THR A 33 -16.07 -18.93 11.32
C THR A 33 -14.86 -18.27 11.93
N THR A 34 -14.61 -18.53 13.22
CA THR A 34 -13.37 -18.14 13.87
C THR A 34 -12.26 -18.81 13.05
N PRO A 35 -11.36 -18.04 12.42
CA PRO A 35 -10.24 -18.64 11.72
C PRO A 35 -9.56 -19.58 12.71
N ALA A 36 -9.32 -20.84 12.31
CA ALA A 36 -8.62 -21.74 13.21
C ALA A 36 -7.28 -21.11 13.61
N PRO A 37 -6.91 -21.17 14.91
CA PRO A 37 -5.68 -20.56 15.38
C PRO A 37 -4.51 -21.06 14.54
N MET A 38 -3.86 -20.12 13.85
CA MET A 38 -2.78 -20.44 12.91
C MET A 38 -1.62 -21.09 13.68
N GLU A 39 -1.03 -22.16 13.13
CA GLU A 39 0.11 -22.82 13.76
C GLU A 39 1.27 -21.83 13.99
N PRO A 40 1.94 -21.84 15.16
CA PRO A 40 2.99 -20.88 15.50
C PRO A 40 4.10 -20.76 14.46
N PHE A 41 4.44 -21.87 13.79
CA PHE A 41 5.43 -21.92 12.73
C PHE A 41 5.04 -21.13 11.47
N LYS A 42 3.75 -21.22 11.06
CA LYS A 42 3.21 -20.48 9.92
C LYS A 42 3.20 -18.98 10.18
N ARG A 43 2.85 -18.56 11.41
CA ARG A 43 2.93 -17.15 11.83
C ARG A 43 4.32 -16.56 11.66
N HIS A 44 5.37 -17.27 12.10
CA HIS A 44 6.74 -16.75 11.98
C HIS A 44 7.19 -16.58 10.52
N ARG A 45 6.83 -17.53 9.64
CA ARG A 45 7.14 -17.45 8.21
C ARG A 45 6.43 -16.26 7.53
N LEU A 46 5.14 -16.06 7.81
CA LEU A 46 4.35 -14.95 7.26
C LEU A 46 4.76 -13.58 7.82
N GLU A 47 5.15 -13.52 9.10
CA GLU A 47 5.74 -12.32 9.69
C GLU A 47 7.06 -11.94 9.00
N SER A 48 7.91 -12.93 8.67
CA SER A 48 9.14 -12.69 7.91
C SER A 48 8.87 -12.16 6.50
N LEU A 49 7.82 -12.65 5.85
CA LEU A 49 7.38 -12.15 4.55
C LEU A 49 6.81 -10.72 4.64
N SER A 50 6.03 -10.44 5.68
CA SER A 50 5.52 -9.09 5.98
C SER A 50 6.64 -8.08 6.15
N ARG A 51 7.69 -8.42 6.91
CA ARG A 51 8.90 -7.58 7.05
C ARG A 51 9.62 -7.36 5.73
N ALA A 52 9.63 -8.34 4.82
CA ALA A 52 10.26 -8.18 3.51
C ALA A 52 9.46 -7.22 2.60
N LEU A 53 8.13 -7.34 2.60
CA LEU A 53 7.24 -6.41 1.89
C LEU A 53 7.33 -4.99 2.45
N ASP A 54 7.40 -4.86 3.78
CA ASP A 54 7.57 -3.56 4.44
C ASP A 54 8.92 -2.90 4.08
N ALA A 55 10.01 -3.68 4.07
CA ALA A 55 11.31 -3.16 3.63
C ALA A 55 11.29 -2.69 2.16
N ALA A 56 10.55 -3.38 1.28
CA ALA A 56 10.35 -2.94 -0.10
C ALA A 56 9.52 -1.66 -0.17
N ARG A 57 8.41 -1.58 0.57
CA ARG A 57 7.57 -0.37 0.71
C ARG A 57 8.39 0.84 1.16
N GLN A 58 9.17 0.71 2.22
CA GLN A 58 9.98 1.82 2.75
C GLN A 58 11.03 2.30 1.76
N ALA A 59 11.72 1.38 1.08
CA ALA A 59 12.70 1.73 0.05
C ALA A 59 12.05 2.47 -1.12
N GLN A 60 10.85 2.05 -1.52
CA GLN A 60 10.09 2.69 -2.57
C GLN A 60 9.59 4.09 -2.18
N GLN A 61 9.09 4.27 -0.95
CA GLN A 61 8.72 5.58 -0.41
C GLN A 61 9.91 6.53 -0.38
N ALA A 62 11.08 6.07 0.10
CA ALA A 62 12.30 6.85 0.10
C ALA A 62 12.75 7.25 -1.33
N SER A 63 12.55 6.37 -2.31
CA SER A 63 12.80 6.66 -3.73
C SER A 63 11.83 7.73 -4.26
N ARG A 64 10.52 7.60 -3.97
CA ARG A 64 9.48 8.56 -4.34
C ARG A 64 9.76 9.95 -3.74
N ASP A 65 10.11 10.02 -2.47
CA ASP A 65 10.44 11.27 -1.77
C ASP A 65 11.68 11.94 -2.35
N GLY A 66 12.74 11.16 -2.59
CA GLY A 66 13.99 11.69 -3.15
C GLY A 66 13.81 12.25 -4.55
N ILE A 67 13.04 11.57 -5.38
CA ILE A 67 12.75 12.04 -6.74
C ILE A 67 11.94 13.33 -6.68
N SER A 68 10.86 13.37 -5.89
CA SER A 68 10.04 14.58 -5.73
C SER A 68 10.88 15.77 -5.25
N GLN A 69 11.71 15.56 -4.23
CA GLN A 69 12.62 16.59 -3.72
C GLN A 69 13.59 17.09 -4.80
N SER A 70 14.21 16.19 -5.55
CA SER A 70 15.13 16.58 -6.63
C SER A 70 14.42 17.36 -7.73
N PHE A 71 13.16 17.03 -8.05
CA PHE A 71 12.38 17.80 -9.01
C PHE A 71 12.10 19.24 -8.55
N GLU A 72 11.86 19.43 -7.25
CA GLU A 72 11.66 20.75 -6.65
C GLU A 72 12.96 21.54 -6.65
N GLN A 73 14.06 20.94 -6.19
CA GLN A 73 15.36 21.59 -6.03
C GLN A 73 16.09 21.89 -7.35
N THR A 74 15.82 21.11 -8.39
CA THR A 74 16.42 21.26 -9.74
C THR A 74 15.46 21.86 -10.75
N SER A 75 14.38 22.50 -10.30
CA SER A 75 13.42 23.13 -11.20
C SER A 75 14.09 24.28 -11.96
N LEU A 76 13.97 24.25 -13.29
CA LEU A 76 14.45 25.33 -14.15
C LEU A 76 13.76 26.67 -13.85
N ASP A 77 12.56 26.63 -13.27
CA ASP A 77 11.81 27.83 -12.88
C ASP A 77 12.46 28.61 -11.72
N LEU A 78 13.34 27.97 -10.94
CA LEU A 78 14.05 28.61 -9.83
C LEU A 78 15.27 29.41 -10.28
N LEU A 79 15.73 29.22 -11.52
CA LEU A 79 16.87 29.95 -12.06
C LEU A 79 16.39 31.22 -12.78
N PRO A 80 16.93 32.40 -12.42
CA PRO A 80 16.73 33.62 -13.19
C PRO A 80 17.12 33.44 -14.66
N VAL A 81 16.47 34.19 -15.55
CA VAL A 81 16.79 34.18 -16.99
C VAL A 81 18.24 34.61 -17.24
N ASP A 82 18.80 35.44 -16.37
CA ASP A 82 20.17 35.95 -16.36
C ASP A 82 21.08 35.23 -15.35
N ALA A 83 20.74 33.98 -14.98
CA ALA A 83 21.53 33.21 -14.03
C ALA A 83 23.01 33.15 -14.45
N GLY A 84 23.89 33.66 -13.59
CA GLY A 84 25.32 33.70 -13.85
C GLY A 84 25.95 32.31 -13.79
N ARG A 85 27.18 32.18 -14.33
CA ARG A 85 27.95 30.92 -14.35
C ARG A 85 27.97 30.18 -13.00
N GLN A 86 28.18 30.89 -11.89
CA GLN A 86 28.26 30.26 -10.57
C GLN A 86 26.93 29.59 -10.17
N GLN A 87 25.80 30.23 -10.44
CA GLN A 87 24.48 29.66 -10.12
C GLN A 87 24.20 28.39 -10.95
N LEU A 88 24.65 28.37 -12.21
CA LEU A 88 24.55 27.20 -13.08
C LEU A 88 25.49 26.07 -12.64
N GLU A 89 26.69 26.40 -12.15
CA GLU A 89 27.60 25.43 -11.54
C GLU A 89 26.96 24.79 -10.30
N ASP A 90 26.42 25.60 -9.39
CA ASP A 90 25.79 25.13 -8.16
C ASP A 90 24.57 24.24 -8.48
N ALA A 91 23.76 24.63 -9.47
CA ALA A 91 22.61 23.86 -9.93
C ALA A 91 23.02 22.52 -10.56
N TYR A 92 24.08 22.50 -11.37
CA TYR A 92 24.63 21.27 -11.94
C TYR A 92 25.11 20.32 -10.84
N ASP A 93 25.88 20.84 -9.90
CA ASP A 93 26.45 20.06 -8.81
C ASP A 93 25.37 19.46 -7.91
N LEU A 94 24.31 20.22 -7.63
CA LEU A 94 23.12 19.73 -6.95
C LEU A 94 22.44 18.63 -7.75
N ALA A 95 22.08 18.90 -9.01
CA ALA A 95 21.38 17.94 -9.86
C ALA A 95 22.16 16.63 -10.06
N ARG A 96 23.48 16.71 -10.18
CA ARG A 96 24.36 15.55 -10.30
C ARG A 96 24.34 14.68 -9.05
N ARG A 97 24.46 15.29 -7.86
CA ARG A 97 24.43 14.56 -6.57
C ARG A 97 23.07 13.90 -6.35
N ASP A 98 22.01 14.64 -6.65
CA ASP A 98 20.63 14.21 -6.52
C ASP A 98 20.28 13.06 -7.45
N LEU A 99 20.68 13.14 -8.71
CA LEU A 99 20.49 12.06 -9.69
C LEU A 99 21.18 10.77 -9.22
N ALA A 100 22.45 10.85 -8.79
CA ALA A 100 23.20 9.68 -8.31
C ALA A 100 22.56 9.07 -7.04
N THR A 101 22.07 9.91 -6.14
CA THR A 101 21.35 9.49 -4.93
C THR A 101 20.06 8.78 -5.30
N ASN A 102 19.24 9.35 -6.19
CA ASN A 102 17.99 8.76 -6.62
C ASN A 102 18.19 7.45 -7.39
N GLN A 103 19.18 7.37 -8.29
CA GLN A 103 19.55 6.11 -8.95
C GLN A 103 19.88 5.01 -7.94
N THR A 104 20.56 5.35 -6.84
CA THR A 104 20.84 4.40 -5.75
C THR A 104 19.58 4.00 -5.01
N ARG A 105 18.70 4.94 -4.65
CA ARG A 105 17.41 4.64 -3.98
C ARG A 105 16.54 3.71 -4.82
N VAL A 106 16.46 3.96 -6.12
CA VAL A 106 15.71 3.13 -7.08
C VAL A 106 16.30 1.74 -7.19
N ARG A 107 17.63 1.61 -7.25
CA ARG A 107 18.30 0.31 -7.21
C ARG A 107 17.97 -0.46 -5.93
N VAL A 108 18.04 0.20 -4.78
CA VAL A 108 17.70 -0.43 -3.48
C VAL A 108 16.24 -0.85 -3.43
N ALA A 109 15.31 -0.03 -3.93
CA ALA A 109 13.90 -0.40 -4.01
C ALA A 109 13.68 -1.67 -4.85
N ARG A 110 14.35 -1.78 -6.01
CA ARG A 110 14.32 -2.98 -6.86
C ARG A 110 14.90 -4.22 -6.17
N GLU A 111 16.03 -4.06 -5.49
CA GLU A 111 16.67 -5.16 -4.76
C GLU A 111 15.78 -5.69 -3.63
N ARG A 112 15.14 -4.79 -2.87
CA ARG A 112 14.19 -5.17 -1.81
C ARG A 112 12.94 -5.83 -2.36
N LEU A 113 12.41 -5.32 -3.47
CA LEU A 113 11.28 -5.92 -4.17
C LEU A 113 11.60 -7.35 -4.64
N THR A 114 12.75 -7.53 -5.29
CA THR A 114 13.23 -8.86 -5.74
C THR A 114 13.43 -9.81 -4.57
N GLN A 115 13.94 -9.31 -3.43
CA GLN A 115 14.09 -10.10 -2.21
C GLN A 115 12.72 -10.53 -1.64
N ALA A 116 11.73 -9.64 -1.61
CA ALA A 116 10.38 -9.96 -1.16
C ALA A 116 9.70 -11.00 -2.07
N GLU A 117 9.82 -10.83 -3.39
CA GLU A 117 9.31 -11.76 -4.40
C GLU A 117 9.91 -13.17 -4.22
N ARG A 118 11.24 -13.27 -4.12
CA ARG A 118 11.92 -14.56 -3.93
C ARG A 118 11.49 -15.25 -2.65
N ARG A 119 11.48 -14.52 -1.52
CA ARG A 119 11.06 -15.06 -0.22
C ARG A 119 9.61 -15.55 -0.24
N GLY A 120 8.71 -14.79 -0.86
CA GLY A 120 7.32 -15.20 -1.01
C GLY A 120 7.18 -16.43 -1.88
N THR A 121 7.87 -16.46 -3.02
CA THR A 121 7.88 -17.61 -3.94
C THR A 121 8.35 -18.88 -3.25
N ASP A 122 9.48 -18.82 -2.54
CA ASP A 122 10.03 -19.97 -1.80
C ASP A 122 9.08 -20.43 -0.68
N LEU A 123 8.51 -19.47 0.08
CA LEU A 123 7.58 -19.76 1.17
C LEU A 123 6.32 -20.46 0.65
N PHE A 124 5.69 -19.92 -0.38
CA PHE A 124 4.45 -20.50 -0.92
C PHE A 124 4.70 -21.80 -1.67
N ALA A 125 5.86 -21.99 -2.31
CA ALA A 125 6.21 -23.26 -2.91
C ALA A 125 6.38 -24.37 -1.85
N GLU A 126 6.99 -24.07 -0.71
CA GLU A 126 7.15 -25.05 0.36
C GLU A 126 5.84 -25.32 1.11
N TRP A 127 5.07 -24.27 1.40
CA TRP A 127 3.77 -24.43 2.05
C TRP A 127 2.81 -25.27 1.20
N ASP A 128 2.81 -25.11 -0.13
CA ASP A 128 1.99 -25.93 -1.02
C ASP A 128 2.33 -27.42 -0.94
N LYS A 129 3.63 -27.76 -0.88
CA LYS A 129 4.08 -29.14 -0.66
C LYS A 129 3.66 -29.68 0.69
N GLU A 130 3.80 -28.87 1.76
CA GLU A 130 3.41 -29.26 3.12
C GLU A 130 1.91 -29.58 3.22
N ILE A 131 1.05 -28.88 2.46
CA ILE A 131 -0.38 -29.20 2.37
C ILE A 131 -0.60 -30.61 1.79
N GLY A 132 0.21 -31.01 0.81
CA GLY A 132 0.13 -32.34 0.18
C GLY A 132 0.47 -33.51 1.12
N TYR A 133 0.96 -33.26 2.33
CA TYR A 133 1.27 -34.29 3.33
C TYR A 133 0.13 -34.55 4.32
N TYR A 134 -0.96 -33.77 4.30
CA TYR A 134 -2.12 -34.06 5.14
C TYR A 134 -2.78 -35.37 4.71
N ALA A 135 -3.01 -36.27 5.68
CA ALA A 135 -3.79 -37.49 5.47
C ALA A 135 -5.30 -37.26 5.73
N ASP A 136 -5.64 -36.23 6.51
CA ASP A 136 -7.01 -35.84 6.81
C ASP A 136 -7.49 -34.79 5.81
N SER A 137 -8.53 -35.13 5.04
CA SER A 137 -9.07 -34.26 3.98
C SER A 137 -9.67 -32.95 4.51
N ALA A 138 -10.18 -32.93 5.75
CA ALA A 138 -10.72 -31.72 6.35
C ALA A 138 -9.59 -30.76 6.76
N LEU A 139 -8.50 -31.29 7.32
CA LEU A 139 -7.30 -30.50 7.63
C LEU A 139 -6.62 -29.99 6.36
N GLU A 140 -6.54 -30.80 5.31
CA GLU A 140 -6.01 -30.39 4.01
C GLU A 140 -6.82 -29.23 3.42
N ALA A 141 -8.15 -29.36 3.36
CA ALA A 141 -9.04 -28.33 2.84
C ALA A 141 -8.92 -27.01 3.63
N GLN A 142 -8.81 -27.09 4.95
CA GLN A 142 -8.62 -25.93 5.81
C GLN A 142 -7.26 -25.26 5.56
N ALA A 143 -6.18 -26.04 5.48
CA ALA A 143 -4.84 -25.51 5.21
C ALA A 143 -4.77 -24.87 3.81
N ARG A 144 -5.43 -25.47 2.82
CA ARG A 144 -5.56 -24.96 1.45
C ARG A 144 -6.30 -23.62 1.39
N ALA A 145 -7.37 -23.46 2.17
CA ALA A 145 -8.10 -22.20 2.24
C ALA A 145 -7.22 -21.06 2.78
N GLY A 146 -6.48 -21.30 3.87
CA GLY A 146 -5.53 -20.33 4.43
C GLY A 146 -4.41 -19.97 3.45
N TYR A 147 -3.83 -20.96 2.77
CA TYR A 147 -2.83 -20.75 1.73
C TYR A 147 -3.34 -19.84 0.60
N ASN A 148 -4.52 -20.14 0.05
CA ASN A 148 -5.08 -19.37 -1.06
C ASN A 148 -5.31 -17.89 -0.67
N GLN A 149 -5.82 -17.65 0.54
CA GLN A 149 -6.05 -16.31 1.05
C GLN A 149 -4.74 -15.53 1.25
N ALA A 150 -3.76 -16.13 1.94
CA ALA A 150 -2.46 -15.49 2.18
C ALA A 150 -1.70 -15.21 0.88
N LYS A 151 -1.73 -16.17 -0.06
CA LYS A 151 -1.08 -16.01 -1.37
C LYS A 151 -1.72 -14.88 -2.18
N ALA A 152 -3.06 -14.81 -2.23
CA ALA A 152 -3.76 -13.75 -2.96
C ALA A 152 -3.38 -12.35 -2.41
N ARG A 153 -3.35 -12.19 -1.09
CA ARG A 153 -2.93 -10.93 -0.45
C ARG A 153 -1.46 -10.59 -0.71
N PHE A 154 -0.58 -11.59 -0.69
CA PHE A 154 0.82 -11.42 -1.05
C PHE A 154 0.99 -10.96 -2.50
N ASP A 155 0.32 -11.63 -3.44
CA ASP A 155 0.39 -11.29 -4.87
C ASP A 155 -0.14 -9.87 -5.13
N GLU A 156 -1.22 -9.44 -4.44
CA GLU A 156 -1.74 -8.07 -4.50
C GLU A 156 -0.68 -7.05 -4.05
N ALA A 157 -0.06 -7.28 -2.88
CA ALA A 157 0.98 -6.40 -2.34
C ALA A 157 2.21 -6.33 -3.26
N LEU A 158 2.66 -7.48 -3.76
CA LEU A 158 3.80 -7.59 -4.66
C LEU A 158 3.54 -6.83 -5.97
N GLN A 159 2.40 -7.04 -6.61
CA GLN A 159 2.05 -6.36 -7.86
C GLN A 159 1.96 -4.84 -7.70
N ALA A 160 1.43 -4.37 -6.57
CA ALA A 160 1.36 -2.94 -6.31
C ALA A 160 2.76 -2.31 -6.17
N LEU A 161 3.70 -2.99 -5.50
CA LEU A 161 5.10 -2.55 -5.41
C LEU A 161 5.79 -2.57 -6.78
N VAL A 162 5.58 -3.63 -7.58
CA VAL A 162 6.11 -3.73 -8.96
C VAL A 162 5.67 -2.52 -9.79
N LYS A 163 4.36 -2.25 -9.82
CA LYS A 163 3.78 -1.15 -10.60
C LYS A 163 4.38 0.21 -10.24
N ALA A 164 4.58 0.47 -8.96
CA ALA A 164 5.15 1.73 -8.51
C ALA A 164 6.63 1.87 -8.88
N ASN A 165 7.40 0.79 -8.80
CA ASN A 165 8.80 0.76 -9.21
C ASN A 165 8.98 0.92 -10.75
N GLU A 166 8.01 0.48 -11.55
CA GLU A 166 8.01 0.66 -13.01
C GLU A 166 7.79 2.12 -13.45
N LEU A 167 7.20 2.96 -12.61
CA LEU A 167 6.95 4.37 -12.93
C LEU A 167 8.17 5.27 -12.72
N THR A 168 9.22 4.75 -12.09
CA THR A 168 10.39 5.53 -11.72
C THR A 168 11.39 5.84 -12.85
N PRO A 169 11.71 4.92 -13.78
CA PRO A 169 12.74 5.15 -14.80
C PRO A 169 12.55 6.42 -15.65
N PRO A 170 11.35 6.75 -16.15
CA PRO A 170 11.14 7.98 -16.92
C PRO A 170 11.48 9.25 -16.12
N LEU A 171 11.25 9.24 -14.81
CA LEU A 171 11.56 10.38 -13.93
C LEU A 171 13.07 10.56 -13.74
N LEU A 172 13.84 9.45 -13.65
CA LEU A 172 15.30 9.51 -13.61
C LEU A 172 15.91 10.04 -14.91
N VAL A 173 15.32 9.70 -16.06
CA VAL A 173 15.74 10.24 -17.36
C VAL A 173 15.57 11.76 -17.38
N GLU A 174 14.44 12.26 -16.90
CA GLU A 174 14.22 13.71 -16.84
C GLU A 174 15.19 14.43 -15.88
N LEU A 175 15.46 13.86 -14.70
CA LEU A 175 16.47 14.41 -13.80
C LEU A 175 17.87 14.39 -14.45
N SER A 176 18.18 13.38 -15.26
CA SER A 176 19.41 13.32 -16.06
C SER A 176 19.47 14.41 -17.11
N ASP A 177 18.37 14.66 -17.82
CA ASP A 177 18.30 15.73 -18.82
C ASP A 177 18.48 17.11 -18.18
N ARG A 178 17.88 17.35 -17.01
CA ARG A 178 18.08 18.59 -16.24
C ARG A 178 19.52 18.78 -15.79
N MET A 179 20.16 17.71 -15.30
CA MET A 179 21.58 17.75 -14.96
C MET A 179 22.43 18.07 -16.20
N LEU A 180 22.15 17.45 -17.34
CA LEU A 180 22.86 17.74 -18.60
C LEU A 180 22.64 19.19 -19.04
N TYR A 181 21.42 19.70 -18.91
CA TYR A 181 21.12 21.11 -19.17
C TYR A 181 22.07 22.01 -18.35
N PHE A 182 22.10 21.87 -17.03
CA PHE A 182 22.98 22.71 -16.20
C PHE A 182 24.45 22.53 -16.57
N LYS A 183 24.88 21.30 -16.86
CA LYS A 183 26.26 20.98 -17.27
C LYS A 183 26.69 21.75 -18.52
N HIS A 184 25.81 21.88 -19.51
CA HIS A 184 26.15 22.55 -20.76
C HIS A 184 26.08 24.08 -20.62
N HIS A 185 25.12 24.60 -19.85
CA HIS A 185 24.89 26.03 -19.76
C HIS A 185 25.88 26.73 -18.83
N ARG A 186 26.44 26.06 -17.82
CA ARG A 186 27.51 26.64 -16.99
C ARG A 186 28.74 27.07 -17.79
N ASP A 187 29.05 26.36 -18.88
CA ASP A 187 30.20 26.64 -19.73
C ASP A 187 29.89 27.74 -20.75
N GLN A 188 28.61 27.86 -21.14
CA GLN A 188 28.10 28.75 -22.18
C GLN A 188 26.73 29.37 -21.78
N PRO A 189 26.70 30.27 -20.77
CA PRO A 189 25.44 30.76 -20.20
C PRO A 189 24.57 31.55 -21.19
N ASP A 190 25.19 32.11 -22.24
CA ASP A 190 24.51 32.95 -23.22
C ASP A 190 23.91 32.18 -24.40
N LEU A 191 24.18 30.88 -24.53
CA LEU A 191 23.97 30.17 -25.80
C LEU A 191 22.67 29.38 -25.94
N VAL A 192 21.83 29.24 -24.92
CA VAL A 192 20.61 28.44 -25.04
C VAL A 192 19.55 28.90 -24.03
N GLU A 193 18.36 29.25 -24.53
CA GLU A 193 17.16 29.36 -23.68
C GLU A 193 16.65 27.95 -23.32
N PRO A 194 16.21 27.71 -22.07
CA PRO A 194 15.59 26.46 -21.71
C PRO A 194 14.32 26.25 -22.56
N VAL A 195 14.32 25.21 -23.39
CA VAL A 195 13.13 24.80 -24.15
C VAL A 195 12.11 24.22 -23.17
N ARG A 196 11.23 25.09 -22.66
CA ARG A 196 10.09 24.71 -21.82
C ARG A 196 8.88 24.51 -22.72
N THR A 197 8.60 23.26 -23.09
CA THR A 197 7.32 22.95 -23.73
C THR A 197 6.27 22.66 -22.65
N PRO A 198 5.12 23.35 -22.64
CA PRO A 198 4.05 23.08 -21.68
C PRO A 198 3.67 21.60 -21.60
N GLN A 199 3.68 20.91 -22.75
CA GLN A 199 3.38 19.48 -22.82
C GLN A 199 4.36 18.62 -22.00
N ARG A 200 5.66 18.94 -22.00
CA ARG A 200 6.68 18.19 -21.24
C ARG A 200 6.52 18.42 -19.74
N VAL A 201 6.27 19.66 -19.34
CA VAL A 201 6.04 20.03 -17.93
C VAL A 201 4.82 19.29 -17.38
N GLU A 202 3.70 19.32 -18.11
CA GLU A 202 2.47 18.61 -17.74
C GLU A 202 2.67 17.09 -17.70
N ALA A 203 3.33 16.51 -18.70
CA ALA A 203 3.60 15.08 -18.73
C ALA A 203 4.44 14.64 -17.52
N MET A 204 5.42 15.46 -17.13
CA MET A 204 6.26 15.19 -15.97
C MET A 204 5.52 15.35 -14.64
N ALA A 205 4.63 16.34 -14.53
CA ALA A 205 3.74 16.47 -13.38
C ALA A 205 2.84 15.23 -13.23
N ARG A 206 2.20 14.78 -14.32
CA ARG A 206 1.38 13.56 -14.34
C ARG A 206 2.19 12.31 -13.97
N ALA A 207 3.42 12.18 -14.47
CA ALA A 207 4.27 11.04 -14.16
C ALA A 207 4.64 10.97 -12.66
N ARG A 208 4.95 12.12 -12.03
CA ARG A 208 5.22 12.19 -10.59
C ARG A 208 3.98 11.88 -9.75
N GLU A 209 2.82 12.41 -10.14
CA GLU A 209 1.55 12.11 -9.48
C GLU A 209 1.22 10.62 -9.58
N ALA A 210 1.39 10.01 -10.76
CA ALA A 210 1.19 8.58 -10.96
C ALA A 210 2.15 7.74 -10.09
N MET A 211 3.43 8.11 -9.99
CA MET A 211 4.39 7.44 -9.11
C MET A 211 3.97 7.55 -7.64
N SER A 212 3.51 8.73 -7.19
CA SER A 212 3.04 8.92 -5.82
C SER A 212 1.82 8.05 -5.54
N ALA A 213 0.80 8.13 -6.39
CA ALA A 213 -0.44 7.34 -6.24
C ALA A 213 -0.16 5.83 -6.23
N ALA A 214 0.73 5.35 -7.11
CA ALA A 214 1.13 3.94 -7.12
C ALA A 214 1.89 3.53 -5.85
N THR A 215 2.74 4.41 -5.32
CA THR A 215 3.46 4.18 -4.06
C THR A 215 2.52 4.12 -2.87
N ASP A 216 1.51 4.99 -2.83
CA ASP A 216 0.51 5.00 -1.77
C ASP A 216 -0.39 3.76 -1.85
N ALA A 217 -0.80 3.36 -3.05
CA ALA A 217 -1.53 2.12 -3.27
C ALA A 217 -0.73 0.89 -2.82
N ALA A 218 0.57 0.83 -3.14
CA ALA A 218 1.47 -0.22 -2.66
C ALA A 218 1.58 -0.24 -1.14
N SER A 219 1.68 0.94 -0.51
CA SER A 219 1.71 1.06 0.95
C SER A 219 0.45 0.48 1.59
N VAL A 220 -0.73 0.77 1.02
CA VAL A 220 -2.02 0.23 1.48
C VAL A 220 -2.07 -1.29 1.32
N ALA A 221 -1.67 -1.83 0.17
CA ALA A 221 -1.69 -3.27 -0.08
C ALA A 221 -0.75 -4.03 0.88
N VAL A 222 0.44 -3.49 1.15
CA VAL A 222 1.37 -4.04 2.15
C VAL A 222 0.79 -4.00 3.57
N SER A 223 0.13 -2.90 3.96
CA SER A 223 -0.54 -2.83 5.26
C SER A 223 -1.66 -3.86 5.39
N ARG A 224 -2.49 -4.04 4.37
CA ARG A 224 -3.54 -5.07 4.35
C ARG A 224 -2.99 -6.48 4.53
N PHE A 225 -1.87 -6.79 3.86
CA PHE A 225 -1.18 -8.05 4.06
C PHE A 225 -0.73 -8.20 5.53
N ALA A 226 -0.04 -7.19 6.09
CA ALA A 226 0.44 -7.24 7.46
C ALA A 226 -0.67 -7.38 8.51
N GLU A 227 -1.78 -6.64 8.35
CA GLU A 227 -2.93 -6.68 9.25
C GLU A 227 -3.64 -8.03 9.22
N ALA A 228 -3.86 -8.59 8.02
CA ALA A 228 -4.50 -9.89 7.87
C ALA A 228 -3.69 -11.02 8.52
N GLU A 229 -2.37 -10.96 8.43
CA GLU A 229 -1.49 -11.98 9.03
C GLU A 229 -1.24 -11.74 10.54
N ALA A 230 -1.47 -10.53 11.05
CA ALA A 230 -1.44 -10.22 12.48
C ALA A 230 -2.74 -10.60 13.22
N GLY A 231 -3.89 -10.54 12.53
CA GLY A 231 -5.22 -10.74 13.08
C GLY A 231 -5.75 -12.18 13.10
N GLY A 232 -4.94 -13.17 12.68
CA GLY A 232 -5.31 -14.59 12.69
C GLY A 232 -5.29 -15.24 14.08
N ASN A 233 -6.10 -14.70 15.00
CA ASN A 233 -6.30 -15.18 16.37
C ASN A 233 -7.71 -15.71 16.57
#